data_AF-A0A9P9NAV9-F1
#
_entry.id   AF-A0A9P9NAV9-F1
#
_cell.length_a   1.000
_cell.length_b   1.000
_cell.length_c   1.000
_cell.angle_alpha   90.00
_cell.angle_beta   90.00
_cell.angle_gamma   90.00
#
_symmetry.space_group_name_H-M   'P 1'
#
loop_
_entity.id
_entity.type
_entity.pdbx_description
1 polymer ?
#
loop_
_entity_poly.entity_id
_entity_poly.type
_entity_poly.pdbx_seq_one_letter_code
_entity_poly.pdbx_strand_id
1 'polypeptide(L)'
;MAPPLEITIPSTILSSDPNTKPYTLYNISLRLPLRTFVVQKRYSDFSALHTQLTSLVSSPPPAPLPAKSWFKSTASSPELTETRRAGLETYLQAIAESPDKRWRETSVWRSFLNLPSSSGSGSSARNELVQANQRLGIVGAGQVASDPGVWLDLHREMKGQLHDARLFLGRRDGATTPQAQHEAGANAKRCLVKAGGLLGNLEDGLRIMSEGEKRGTEGKVGAGELRRKRDLLGSAKVEKDGLEKLAVSLAVKGQYNGSGSGNTAATQQDKNALFGPNVNRPSGRVLGAPVPETDKTRELDNEGVVQLQKQMMQDQDLDVEELAKIVRRQKEMGLAIHGELELQNEMLKRVDEDVGRVGRKIEVAKKRVGKIS
;
A
#
# COMPACT_ATOMS: atom_id res chain seq x y z
N MET A 1 2.21 23.86 19.61
CA MET A 1 1.83 22.54 20.17
C MET A 1 0.50 22.16 19.57
N ALA A 2 0.36 20.98 18.95
CA ALA A 2 -0.94 20.52 18.46
C ALA A 2 -1.89 20.36 19.66
N PRO A 3 -3.17 20.76 19.55
CA PRO A 3 -4.11 20.67 20.67
C PRO A 3 -4.33 19.19 21.07
N PRO A 4 -4.60 18.92 22.36
CA PRO A 4 -4.83 17.56 22.85
C PRO A 4 -6.06 16.93 22.18
N LEU A 5 -6.04 15.59 22.05
CA LEU A 5 -7.16 14.82 21.54
C LEU A 5 -8.31 14.84 22.56
N GLU A 6 -9.44 15.45 22.20
CA GLU A 6 -10.65 15.44 23.03
C GLU A 6 -11.39 14.10 22.84
N ILE A 7 -11.54 13.32 23.92
CA ILE A 7 -12.22 12.02 23.94
C ILE A 7 -13.43 12.09 24.86
N THR A 8 -14.60 11.69 24.35
CA THR A 8 -15.83 11.56 25.16
C THR A 8 -16.60 10.28 24.81
N ILE A 9 -17.45 9.81 25.72
CA ILE A 9 -18.35 8.66 25.47
C ILE A 9 -19.81 9.12 25.64
N PRO A 10 -20.39 9.83 24.66
CA PRO A 10 -21.69 10.49 24.84
C PRO A 10 -22.88 9.52 24.95
N SER A 11 -22.78 8.31 24.41
CA SER A 11 -23.93 7.40 24.36
C SER A 11 -23.53 5.93 24.33
N THR A 12 -24.50 5.07 24.66
CA THR A 12 -24.38 3.61 24.61
C THR A 12 -25.52 3.02 23.78
N ILE A 13 -25.25 1.93 23.06
CA ILE A 13 -26.23 1.21 22.25
C ILE A 13 -26.30 -0.23 22.75
N LEU A 14 -27.51 -0.76 22.92
CA LEU A 14 -27.71 -2.18 23.17
C LEU A 14 -27.71 -2.91 21.82
N SER A 15 -26.71 -3.76 21.59
CA SER A 15 -26.66 -4.64 20.43
C SER A 15 -27.34 -5.96 20.78
N SER A 16 -28.44 -6.27 20.09
CA SER A 16 -29.16 -7.54 20.15
C SER A 16 -29.04 -8.26 18.81
N ASP A 17 -27.88 -8.85 18.55
CA ASP A 17 -27.69 -9.71 17.38
C ASP A 17 -28.38 -11.06 17.65
N PRO A 18 -29.23 -11.58 16.73
CA PRO A 18 -29.96 -12.84 16.93
C PRO A 18 -29.05 -14.04 17.25
N ASN A 19 -27.77 -14.01 16.91
CA ASN A 19 -26.84 -15.12 17.12
C ASN A 19 -25.95 -14.97 18.37
N THR A 20 -26.06 -13.87 19.14
CA THR A 20 -25.20 -13.64 20.32
C THR A 20 -25.96 -13.06 21.50
N LYS A 21 -25.41 -13.26 22.72
CA LYS A 21 -25.98 -12.63 23.92
C LYS A 21 -25.93 -11.11 23.78
N PRO A 22 -27.00 -10.38 24.15
CA PRO A 22 -27.03 -8.93 24.00
C PRO A 22 -25.90 -8.27 24.79
N TYR A 23 -25.26 -7.28 24.18
CA TYR A 23 -24.13 -6.57 24.78
C TYR A 23 -24.23 -5.06 24.54
N THR A 24 -23.63 -4.30 25.45
CA THR A 24 -23.59 -2.84 25.38
C THR A 24 -22.37 -2.38 24.58
N LEU A 25 -22.62 -1.59 23.56
CA LEU A 25 -21.62 -0.83 22.81
C LEU A 25 -21.53 0.60 23.37
N TYR A 26 -20.31 1.09 23.51
CA TYR A 26 -20.00 2.45 23.93
C TYR A 26 -19.55 3.23 22.70
N ASN A 27 -20.24 4.35 22.41
CA ASN A 27 -19.89 5.24 21.31
C ASN A 27 -18.82 6.22 21.80
N ILE A 28 -17.58 6.03 21.37
CA ILE A 28 -16.45 6.90 21.70
C ILE A 28 -16.36 7.98 20.63
N SER A 29 -16.56 9.23 20.99
CA SER A 29 -16.40 10.38 20.13
C SER A 29 -14.98 10.93 20.26
N LEU A 30 -14.28 11.01 19.14
CA LEU A 30 -12.91 11.52 19.06
C LEU A 30 -12.91 12.80 18.24
N ARG A 31 -12.59 13.92 18.88
CA ARG A 31 -12.48 15.22 18.22
C ARG A 31 -11.03 15.55 17.97
N LEU A 32 -10.63 15.49 16.71
CA LEU A 32 -9.32 15.92 16.22
C LEU A 32 -9.46 17.32 15.59
N PRO A 33 -8.35 18.07 15.41
CA PRO A 33 -8.41 19.45 14.89
C PRO A 33 -9.12 19.61 13.55
N LEU A 34 -9.09 18.57 12.72
CA LEU A 34 -9.62 18.59 11.36
C LEU A 34 -10.81 17.65 11.14
N ARG A 35 -11.12 16.77 12.10
CA ARG A 35 -12.18 15.76 11.95
C ARG A 35 -12.69 15.25 13.28
N THR A 36 -13.99 14.95 13.34
CA THR A 36 -14.60 14.20 14.42
C THR A 36 -15.03 12.85 13.88
N PHE A 37 -14.73 11.76 14.59
CA PHE A 37 -15.25 10.45 14.22
C PHE A 37 -15.64 9.65 15.46
N VAL A 38 -16.56 8.71 15.27
CA VAL A 38 -17.14 7.89 16.33
C VAL A 38 -16.67 6.45 16.16
N VAL A 39 -16.17 5.86 17.24
CA VAL A 39 -15.75 4.47 17.30
C VAL A 39 -16.62 3.73 18.30
N GLN A 40 -17.12 2.56 17.91
CA GLN A 40 -17.94 1.72 18.78
C GLN A 40 -17.10 0.60 19.36
N LYS A 41 -17.09 0.47 20.68
CA LYS A 41 -16.37 -0.59 21.39
C LYS A 41 -17.24 -1.22 22.47
N ARG A 42 -17.09 -2.52 22.68
CA ARG A 42 -17.70 -3.22 23.82
C ARG A 42 -16.73 -3.24 25.01
N TYR A 43 -17.23 -3.46 26.22
CA TYR A 43 -16.40 -3.48 27.43
C TYR A 43 -15.22 -4.47 27.35
N SER A 44 -15.40 -5.64 26.73
CA SER A 44 -14.32 -6.61 26.57
C SER A 44 -13.16 -6.08 25.73
N ASP A 45 -13.41 -5.18 24.78
CA ASP A 45 -12.35 -4.53 24.00
C ASP A 45 -11.52 -3.60 24.88
N PHE A 46 -12.15 -2.87 25.81
CA PHE A 46 -11.44 -2.06 26.82
C PHE A 46 -10.60 -2.92 27.77
N SER A 47 -11.12 -4.09 28.16
CA SER A 47 -10.35 -5.02 29.00
C SER A 47 -9.13 -5.59 28.26
N ALA A 48 -9.27 -5.88 26.96
CA ALA A 48 -8.15 -6.31 26.13
C ALA A 48 -7.12 -5.18 25.95
N LEU A 49 -7.57 -3.95 25.69
CA LEU A 49 -6.73 -2.76 25.64
C LEU A 49 -5.93 -2.60 26.94
N HIS A 50 -6.58 -2.69 28.10
CA HIS A 50 -5.92 -2.53 29.39
C HIS A 50 -4.82 -3.58 29.61
N THR A 51 -5.13 -4.86 29.35
CA THR A 51 -4.13 -5.94 29.45
C THR A 51 -2.95 -5.71 28.52
N GLN A 52 -3.20 -5.33 27.27
CA GLN A 52 -2.15 -5.07 26.28
C GLN A 52 -1.29 -3.86 26.66
N LEU A 53 -1.91 -2.76 27.11
CA LEU A 53 -1.17 -1.58 27.58
C LEU A 53 -0.28 -1.91 28.78
N THR A 54 -0.80 -2.62 29.77
CA THR A 54 -0.03 -3.04 30.95
C THR A 54 1.07 -4.06 30.62
N SER A 55 0.91 -4.86 29.56
CA SER A 55 1.98 -5.76 29.09
C SER A 55 3.11 -5.04 28.35
N LEU A 56 2.78 -4.00 27.57
CA LEU A 56 3.75 -3.27 26.75
C LEU A 56 4.46 -2.18 27.54
N VAL A 57 3.72 -1.56 28.45
CA VAL A 57 4.20 -0.53 29.35
C VAL A 57 4.24 -1.17 30.73
N SER A 58 5.44 -1.36 31.29
CA SER A 58 5.70 -2.00 32.60
C SER A 58 5.13 -1.24 33.81
N SER A 59 4.20 -0.33 33.60
CA SER A 59 3.52 0.50 34.59
C SER A 59 2.02 0.61 34.26
N PRO A 60 1.14 0.59 35.28
CA PRO A 60 -0.31 0.66 35.07
C PRO A 60 -0.73 2.01 34.49
N PRO A 61 -1.81 2.07 33.68
CA PRO A 61 -2.36 3.31 33.18
C PRO A 61 -2.75 4.30 34.30
N PRO A 62 -2.83 5.61 34.01
CA PRO A 62 -3.10 6.65 35.01
C PRO A 62 -4.42 6.49 35.78
N ALA A 63 -5.42 5.86 35.17
CA ALA A 63 -6.69 5.53 35.80
C ALA A 63 -6.95 4.01 35.73
N PRO A 64 -7.58 3.41 36.74
CA PRO A 64 -7.96 2.01 36.71
C PRO A 64 -9.14 1.77 35.76
N LEU A 65 -9.17 0.60 35.12
CA LEU A 65 -10.32 0.19 34.32
C LEU A 65 -11.51 -0.10 35.26
N PRO A 66 -12.73 0.40 34.98
CA PRO A 66 -13.90 0.07 35.79
C PRO A 66 -14.14 -1.45 35.82
N ALA A 67 -14.44 -1.97 37.00
CA ALA A 67 -14.54 -3.41 37.24
C ALA A 67 -15.69 -4.07 36.44
N LYS A 68 -15.52 -5.36 36.14
CA LYS A 68 -16.59 -6.20 35.60
C LYS A 68 -17.71 -6.31 36.63
N SER A 69 -18.95 -6.05 36.22
CA SER A 69 -20.13 -6.34 37.05
C SER A 69 -20.51 -7.81 36.86
N TRP A 70 -20.31 -8.64 37.89
CA TRP A 70 -20.52 -10.09 37.83
C TRP A 70 -21.94 -10.52 38.22
N PHE A 71 -22.69 -9.66 38.94
CA PHE A 71 -23.98 -10.04 39.56
C PHE A 71 -25.22 -9.46 38.86
N LYS A 72 -25.07 -8.42 38.02
CA LYS A 72 -26.16 -7.81 37.25
C LYS A 72 -25.64 -7.38 35.87
N SER A 73 -26.38 -7.74 34.82
CA SER A 73 -26.01 -7.38 33.46
C SER A 73 -26.20 -5.88 33.24
N THR A 74 -25.21 -5.26 32.62
CA THR A 74 -25.31 -3.87 32.15
C THR A 74 -26.38 -3.73 31.06
N ALA A 75 -26.70 -4.80 30.34
CA ALA A 75 -27.81 -4.81 29.39
C ALA A 75 -29.20 -4.66 30.03
N SER A 76 -29.33 -4.96 31.33
CA SER A 76 -30.63 -4.96 32.04
C SER A 76 -30.75 -3.84 33.08
N SER A 77 -29.78 -2.92 33.17
CA SER A 77 -29.81 -1.84 34.16
C SER A 77 -29.20 -0.54 33.61
N PRO A 78 -29.99 0.54 33.48
CA PRO A 78 -29.51 1.82 32.96
C PRO A 78 -28.48 2.47 33.89
N GLU A 79 -28.64 2.35 35.21
CA GLU A 79 -27.72 2.94 36.19
C GLU A 79 -26.31 2.33 36.13
N LEU A 80 -26.19 1.00 35.99
CA LEU A 80 -24.89 0.33 35.85
C LEU A 80 -24.25 0.62 34.49
N THR A 81 -25.08 0.87 33.47
CA THR A 81 -24.59 1.30 32.15
C THR A 81 -23.98 2.68 32.21
N GLU A 82 -24.68 3.62 32.84
CA GLU A 82 -24.21 5.00 32.98
C GLU A 82 -22.97 5.09 33.86
N THR A 83 -22.96 4.38 35.00
CA THR A 83 -21.78 4.31 35.88
C THR A 83 -20.56 3.76 35.14
N ARG A 84 -20.75 2.71 34.35
CA ARG A 84 -19.66 2.13 33.55
C ARG A 84 -19.25 3.04 32.39
N ARG A 85 -20.20 3.70 31.70
CA ARG A 85 -19.94 4.67 30.63
C ARG A 85 -19.04 5.80 31.14
N ALA A 86 -19.42 6.41 32.27
CA ALA A 86 -18.65 7.45 32.93
C ALA A 86 -17.26 6.95 33.34
N GLY A 87 -17.16 5.76 33.95
CA GLY A 87 -15.87 5.18 34.33
C GLY A 87 -14.94 4.88 33.15
N LEU A 88 -15.49 4.43 32.02
CA LEU A 88 -14.71 4.18 30.79
C LEU A 88 -14.27 5.50 30.13
N GLU A 89 -15.10 6.54 30.19
CA GLU A 89 -14.75 7.87 29.71
C GLU A 89 -13.58 8.45 30.52
N THR A 90 -13.68 8.44 31.85
CA THR A 90 -12.59 8.85 32.74
C THR A 90 -11.32 8.06 32.48
N TYR A 91 -11.42 6.75 32.24
CA TYR A 91 -10.26 5.90 31.91
C TYR A 91 -9.56 6.36 30.61
N LEU A 92 -10.32 6.61 29.54
CA LEU A 92 -9.75 7.07 28.27
C LEU A 92 -9.19 8.50 28.36
N GLN A 93 -9.90 9.41 29.02
CA GLN A 93 -9.46 10.80 29.22
C GLN A 93 -8.17 10.84 30.04
N ALA A 94 -8.07 10.06 31.11
CA ALA A 94 -6.86 9.99 31.93
C ALA A 94 -5.64 9.52 31.10
N ILE A 95 -5.80 8.57 30.18
CA ILE A 95 -4.72 8.17 29.26
C ILE A 95 -4.44 9.29 28.25
N ALA A 96 -5.47 9.91 27.68
CA ALA A 96 -5.37 10.96 26.66
C ALA A 96 -4.73 12.26 27.16
N GLU A 97 -4.99 12.65 28.41
CA GLU A 97 -4.59 13.92 29.01
C GLU A 97 -3.35 13.79 29.91
N SER A 98 -2.96 12.57 30.29
CA SER A 98 -1.78 12.37 31.12
C SER A 98 -0.54 13.08 30.54
N PRO A 99 0.34 13.67 31.36
CA PRO A 99 1.57 14.29 30.87
C PRO A 99 2.50 13.23 30.25
N ASP A 100 2.38 12.00 30.70
CA ASP A 100 3.10 10.87 30.15
C ASP A 100 2.56 10.43 28.80
N LYS A 101 3.46 10.12 27.87
CA LYS A 101 3.10 9.74 26.49
C LYS A 101 3.19 8.24 26.26
N ARG A 102 3.80 7.47 27.19
CA ARG A 102 4.13 6.06 27.00
C ARG A 102 2.93 5.19 26.58
N TRP A 103 1.73 5.46 27.13
CA TRP A 103 0.51 4.72 26.78
C TRP A 103 -0.16 5.21 25.48
N ARG A 104 0.03 6.49 25.11
CA ARG A 104 -0.56 7.09 23.90
C ARG A 104 0.27 6.83 22.64
N GLU A 105 1.56 6.58 22.81
CA GLU A 105 2.48 6.29 21.71
C GLU A 105 2.38 4.83 21.24
N THR A 106 1.84 3.94 22.07
CA THR A 106 1.65 2.53 21.74
C THR A 106 0.72 2.34 20.53
N SER A 107 1.08 1.42 19.64
CA SER A 107 0.26 1.04 18.47
C SER A 107 -1.12 0.49 18.90
N VAL A 108 -1.18 -0.19 20.05
CA VAL A 108 -2.42 -0.73 20.61
C VAL A 108 -3.44 0.38 20.92
N TRP A 109 -3.00 1.49 21.52
CA TRP A 109 -3.87 2.64 21.80
C TRP A 109 -4.42 3.25 20.51
N ARG A 110 -3.55 3.41 19.51
CA ARG A 110 -3.95 3.93 18.20
C ARG A 110 -4.95 3.02 17.50
N SER A 111 -4.68 1.72 17.47
CA SER A 111 -5.57 0.72 16.88
C SER A 111 -6.91 0.64 17.59
N PHE A 112 -6.94 0.71 18.92
CA PHE A 112 -8.18 0.74 19.68
C PHE A 112 -9.06 1.94 19.30
N LEU A 113 -8.46 3.12 19.17
CA LEU A 113 -9.17 4.35 18.81
C LEU A 113 -9.32 4.56 17.29
N ASN A 114 -8.91 3.60 16.46
CA ASN A 114 -8.82 3.76 15.00
C ASN A 114 -8.14 5.09 14.57
N LEU A 115 -7.11 5.51 15.32
CA LEU A 115 -6.37 6.74 15.04
C LEU A 115 -5.35 6.51 13.92
N PRO A 116 -5.17 7.47 13.01
CA PRO A 116 -4.14 7.41 12.00
C PRO A 116 -2.77 7.46 12.70
N SER A 117 -1.82 6.64 12.23
CA SER A 117 -0.45 6.63 12.74
C SER A 117 0.18 8.03 12.67
N SER A 118 0.86 8.45 13.75
CA SER A 118 1.39 9.83 13.91
C SER A 118 2.70 10.12 13.16
N SER A 119 3.16 9.22 12.29
CA SER A 119 4.27 9.51 11.40
C SER A 119 3.73 10.20 10.15
N GLY A 120 4.03 11.49 9.99
CA GLY A 120 3.77 12.24 8.76
C GLY A 120 4.39 11.53 7.56
N SER A 121 3.57 10.74 6.86
CA SER A 121 3.80 10.19 5.55
C SER A 121 2.51 9.46 5.17
N GLY A 122 1.92 9.74 4.01
CA GLY A 122 0.75 9.07 3.45
C GLY A 122 1.01 7.59 3.08
N SER A 123 1.75 6.88 3.92
CA SER A 123 2.28 5.53 3.75
C SER A 123 1.70 4.56 4.79
N SER A 124 1.34 5.01 6.00
CA SER A 124 0.89 4.08 7.05
C SER A 124 -0.60 3.72 7.01
N ALA A 125 -1.49 4.59 6.50
CA ALA A 125 -2.88 4.16 6.21
C ALA A 125 -2.91 3.12 5.08
N ARG A 126 -2.02 3.28 4.08
CA ARG A 126 -1.72 2.26 3.07
C ARG A 126 -1.17 0.98 3.71
N ASN A 127 -0.20 1.06 4.62
CA ASN A 127 0.36 -0.12 5.28
C ASN A 127 -0.60 -0.79 6.29
N GLU A 128 -1.48 -0.07 6.98
CA GLU A 128 -2.52 -0.63 7.87
C GLU A 128 -3.67 -1.26 7.08
N LEU A 129 -4.10 -0.66 5.95
CA LEU A 129 -5.02 -1.33 5.02
C LEU A 129 -4.37 -2.56 4.38
N VAL A 130 -3.09 -2.50 3.98
CA VAL A 130 -2.33 -3.64 3.47
C VAL A 130 -2.15 -4.73 4.53
N GLN A 131 -1.89 -4.37 5.78
CA GLN A 131 -1.70 -5.32 6.88
C GLN A 131 -3.05 -5.87 7.40
N ALA A 132 -4.13 -5.09 7.33
CA ALA A 132 -5.49 -5.57 7.54
C ALA A 132 -5.93 -6.50 6.40
N ASN A 133 -5.59 -6.21 5.14
CA ASN A 133 -5.89 -7.05 3.98
C ASN A 133 -5.02 -8.33 3.94
N GLN A 134 -3.81 -8.29 4.52
CA GLN A 134 -2.94 -9.47 4.72
C GLN A 134 -3.31 -10.30 5.96
N ARG A 135 -3.89 -9.71 7.01
CA ARG A 135 -4.34 -10.41 8.22
C ARG A 135 -5.79 -10.89 8.16
N LEU A 136 -6.65 -10.20 7.41
CA LEU A 136 -8.03 -10.58 7.11
C LEU A 136 -8.08 -11.23 5.73
N GLY A 137 -7.34 -12.33 5.58
CA GLY A 137 -7.84 -13.36 4.71
C GLY A 137 -9.20 -13.78 5.26
N ILE A 138 -10.25 -13.63 4.45
CA ILE A 138 -11.58 -14.22 4.63
C ILE A 138 -12.52 -13.35 5.50
N VAL A 139 -13.60 -12.85 4.87
CA VAL A 139 -14.76 -12.10 5.42
C VAL A 139 -14.62 -10.57 5.54
N GLY A 140 -15.22 -9.84 4.60
CA GLY A 140 -15.58 -8.41 4.78
C GLY A 140 -14.72 -7.37 4.04
N ALA A 141 -13.70 -7.76 3.28
CA ALA A 141 -12.87 -6.81 2.51
C ALA A 141 -13.68 -5.96 1.52
N GLY A 142 -14.65 -6.56 0.82
CA GLY A 142 -15.60 -5.83 -0.02
C GLY A 142 -16.50 -4.89 0.78
N GLN A 143 -16.85 -5.25 2.02
CA GLN A 143 -17.69 -4.44 2.91
C GLN A 143 -16.94 -3.20 3.40
N VAL A 144 -15.63 -3.32 3.67
CA VAL A 144 -14.75 -2.19 3.97
C VAL A 144 -14.51 -1.32 2.72
N ALA A 145 -14.33 -1.95 1.56
CA ALA A 145 -14.23 -1.24 0.28
C ALA A 145 -15.55 -0.60 -0.18
N SER A 146 -16.68 -0.88 0.48
CA SER A 146 -17.97 -0.24 0.20
C SER A 146 -18.06 1.19 0.75
N ASP A 147 -17.15 1.58 1.66
CA ASP A 147 -17.04 2.97 2.08
C ASP A 147 -16.45 3.86 0.97
N PRO A 148 -17.09 5.00 0.61
CA PRO A 148 -16.63 5.84 -0.49
C PRO A 148 -15.19 6.38 -0.34
N GLY A 149 -14.77 6.70 0.88
CA GLY A 149 -13.43 7.22 1.16
C GLY A 149 -12.37 6.13 1.03
N VAL A 150 -12.62 4.98 1.67
CA VAL A 150 -11.73 3.81 1.60
C VAL A 150 -11.61 3.28 0.17
N TRP A 151 -12.69 3.30 -0.61
CA TRP A 151 -12.65 2.89 -2.01
C TRP A 151 -11.67 3.74 -2.84
N LEU A 152 -11.66 5.06 -2.65
CA LEU A 152 -10.74 5.95 -3.37
C LEU A 152 -9.28 5.74 -2.95
N ASP A 153 -9.04 5.42 -1.69
CA ASP A 153 -7.70 5.11 -1.19
C ASP A 153 -7.16 3.79 -1.73
N LEU A 154 -7.98 2.74 -1.72
CA LEU A 154 -7.68 1.46 -2.35
C LEU A 154 -7.45 1.61 -3.87
N HIS A 155 -8.24 2.45 -4.54
CA HIS A 155 -8.04 2.77 -5.96
C HIS A 155 -6.71 3.48 -6.21
N ARG A 156 -6.34 4.48 -5.39
CA ARG A 156 -5.03 5.15 -5.48
C ARG A 156 -3.87 4.20 -5.23
N GLU A 157 -4.01 3.25 -4.32
CA GLU A 157 -3.01 2.23 -4.06
C GLU A 157 -2.86 1.26 -5.22
N MET A 158 -3.97 0.80 -5.79
CA MET A 158 -3.99 -0.06 -6.97
C MET A 158 -3.31 0.63 -8.18
N LYS A 159 -3.59 1.92 -8.45
CA LYS A 159 -2.84 2.70 -9.46
C LYS A 159 -1.34 2.75 -9.16
N GLY A 160 -0.96 2.92 -7.89
CA GLY A 160 0.44 2.88 -7.46
C GLY A 160 1.12 1.55 -7.79
N GLN A 161 0.46 0.42 -7.49
CA GLN A 161 0.99 -0.90 -7.81
C GLN A 161 1.12 -1.14 -9.33
N LEU A 162 0.18 -0.64 -10.14
CA LEU A 162 0.28 -0.72 -11.61
C LEU A 162 1.43 0.14 -12.15
N HIS A 163 1.63 1.32 -11.58
CA HIS A 163 2.77 2.18 -11.91
C HIS A 163 4.10 1.52 -11.55
N ASP A 164 4.24 0.99 -10.34
CA ASP A 164 5.45 0.28 -9.90
C ASP A 164 5.73 -0.94 -10.79
N ALA A 165 4.69 -1.70 -11.15
CA ALA A 165 4.82 -2.82 -12.08
C ALA A 165 5.38 -2.37 -13.43
N ARG A 166 4.90 -1.25 -13.98
CA ARG A 166 5.42 -0.68 -15.23
C ARG A 166 6.89 -0.28 -15.11
N LEU A 167 7.28 0.38 -14.01
CA LEU A 167 8.66 0.76 -13.76
C LEU A 167 9.59 -0.47 -13.65
N PHE A 168 9.17 -1.50 -12.93
CA PHE A 168 9.95 -2.74 -12.81
C PHE A 168 10.06 -3.50 -14.13
N LEU A 169 9.01 -3.51 -14.96
CA LEU A 169 9.08 -4.09 -16.30
C LEU A 169 10.03 -3.30 -17.21
N GLY A 170 10.05 -1.97 -17.12
CA GLY A 170 11.03 -1.14 -17.83
C GLY A 170 12.46 -1.39 -17.34
N ARG A 171 12.67 -1.52 -16.02
CA ARG A 171 13.97 -1.86 -15.43
C ARG A 171 14.45 -3.25 -15.85
N ARG A 172 13.53 -4.22 -15.99
CA ARG A 172 13.86 -5.56 -16.51
C ARG A 172 14.34 -5.47 -17.96
N ASP A 173 13.64 -4.70 -18.79
CA ASP A 173 13.96 -4.56 -20.23
C ASP A 173 15.31 -3.86 -20.44
N GLY A 174 15.66 -2.90 -19.59
CA GLY A 174 16.96 -2.20 -19.63
C GLY A 174 18.08 -2.89 -18.84
N ALA A 175 17.82 -4.01 -18.16
CA ALA A 175 18.83 -4.70 -17.38
C ALA A 175 19.71 -5.58 -18.27
N THR A 176 21.03 -5.42 -18.17
CA THR A 176 22.03 -6.19 -18.93
C THR A 176 22.45 -7.48 -18.24
N THR A 177 22.12 -7.65 -16.95
CA THR A 177 22.48 -8.85 -16.18
C THR A 177 21.26 -9.75 -15.95
N PRO A 178 21.39 -11.09 -16.12
CA PRO A 178 20.29 -12.02 -15.86
C PRO A 178 19.73 -11.89 -14.43
N GLN A 179 20.60 -11.67 -13.44
CA GLN A 179 20.19 -11.49 -12.05
C GLN A 179 19.29 -10.26 -11.86
N ALA A 180 19.65 -9.12 -12.45
CA ALA A 180 18.83 -7.91 -12.38
C ALA A 180 17.52 -8.05 -13.18
N GLN A 181 17.53 -8.77 -14.30
CA GLN A 181 16.33 -9.08 -15.08
C GLN A 181 15.34 -9.94 -14.27
N HIS A 182 15.82 -10.97 -13.58
CA HIS A 182 15.00 -11.82 -12.73
C HIS A 182 14.45 -11.08 -11.52
N GLU A 183 15.27 -10.28 -10.83
CA GLU A 183 14.84 -9.48 -9.67
C GLU A 183 13.77 -8.46 -10.06
N ALA A 184 14.00 -7.71 -11.15
CA ALA A 184 13.04 -6.74 -11.67
C ALA A 184 11.75 -7.43 -12.13
N GLY A 185 11.84 -8.59 -12.80
CA GLY A 185 10.67 -9.39 -13.18
C GLY A 185 9.86 -9.92 -11.99
N ALA A 186 10.55 -10.39 -10.94
CA ALA A 186 9.90 -10.86 -9.72
C ALA A 186 9.17 -9.72 -8.98
N ASN A 187 9.78 -8.53 -8.91
CA ASN A 187 9.16 -7.36 -8.30
C ASN A 187 7.95 -6.87 -9.11
N ALA A 188 8.04 -6.83 -10.45
CA ALA A 188 6.89 -6.54 -11.31
C ALA A 188 5.72 -7.51 -11.06
N LYS A 189 6.00 -8.82 -10.98
CA LYS A 189 4.98 -9.84 -10.72
C LYS A 189 4.33 -9.66 -9.34
N ARG A 190 5.10 -9.34 -8.30
CA ARG A 190 4.57 -9.05 -6.95
C ARG A 190 3.60 -7.86 -6.97
N CYS A 191 3.95 -6.78 -7.67
CA CYS A 191 3.07 -5.61 -7.83
C CYS A 191 1.79 -5.96 -8.59
N LEU A 192 1.86 -6.75 -9.67
CA LEU A 192 0.68 -7.18 -10.43
C LEU A 192 -0.28 -8.06 -9.61
N VAL A 193 0.26 -8.96 -8.79
CA VAL A 193 -0.55 -9.79 -7.87
C VAL A 193 -1.27 -8.93 -6.83
N LYS A 194 -0.56 -7.96 -6.23
CA LYS A 194 -1.17 -7.00 -5.29
C LYS A 194 -2.25 -6.15 -5.95
N ALA A 195 -1.98 -5.64 -7.15
CA ALA A 195 -2.96 -4.88 -7.93
C ALA A 195 -4.21 -5.73 -8.22
N GLY A 196 -4.05 -7.02 -8.56
CA GLY A 196 -5.17 -7.94 -8.77
C GLY A 196 -6.02 -8.17 -7.52
N GLY A 197 -5.39 -8.33 -6.35
CA GLY A 197 -6.11 -8.46 -5.08
C GLY A 197 -6.90 -7.20 -4.72
N LEU A 198 -6.29 -6.01 -4.88
CA LEU A 198 -6.96 -4.73 -4.65
C LEU A 198 -8.13 -4.51 -5.61
N LEU A 199 -7.96 -4.89 -6.88
CA LEU A 199 -9.00 -4.82 -7.90
C LEU A 199 -10.22 -5.66 -7.51
N GLY A 200 -10.01 -6.90 -7.06
CA GLY A 200 -11.08 -7.76 -6.55
C GLY A 200 -11.84 -7.13 -5.38
N ASN A 201 -11.13 -6.58 -4.40
CA ASN A 201 -11.75 -5.90 -3.27
C ASN A 201 -12.57 -4.67 -3.69
N LEU A 202 -12.06 -3.88 -4.64
CA LEU A 202 -12.75 -2.70 -5.18
C LEU A 202 -14.01 -3.06 -5.98
N GLU A 203 -13.99 -4.20 -6.67
CA GLU A 203 -15.15 -4.75 -7.38
C GLU A 203 -16.23 -5.22 -6.41
N ASP A 204 -15.85 -5.96 -5.37
CA ASP A 204 -16.78 -6.39 -4.33
C ASP A 204 -17.40 -5.19 -3.60
N GLY A 205 -16.59 -4.17 -3.29
CA GLY A 205 -17.07 -2.92 -2.71
C GLY A 205 -18.03 -2.18 -3.62
N LEU A 206 -17.74 -2.10 -4.92
CA LEU A 206 -18.63 -1.48 -5.91
C LEU A 206 -19.95 -2.24 -6.04
N ARG A 207 -19.90 -3.58 -5.99
CA ARG A 207 -21.09 -4.44 -6.03
C ARG A 207 -22.00 -4.17 -4.83
N ILE A 208 -21.43 -4.07 -3.62
CA ILE A 208 -22.16 -3.76 -2.39
C ILE A 208 -22.78 -2.36 -2.45
N MET A 209 -22.05 -1.35 -2.94
CA MET A 209 -22.59 0.00 -3.13
C MET A 209 -23.75 0.02 -4.14
N SER A 210 -23.63 -0.74 -5.24
CA SER A 210 -24.67 -0.87 -6.27
C SER A 210 -25.92 -1.58 -5.75
N GLU A 211 -25.77 -2.62 -4.93
CA GLU A 211 -26.88 -3.30 -4.26
C GLU A 211 -27.56 -2.41 -3.21
N GLY A 212 -26.80 -1.56 -2.51
CA GLY A 212 -27.33 -0.57 -1.56
C GLY A 212 -28.16 0.53 -2.22
N GLU A 213 -27.73 1.00 -3.40
CA GLU A 213 -28.49 1.97 -4.21
C GLU A 213 -29.85 1.40 -4.65
N LYS A 214 -29.88 0.14 -5.14
CA LYS A 214 -31.13 -0.53 -5.56
C LYS A 214 -32.13 -0.73 -4.43
N ARG A 215 -31.66 -0.81 -3.18
CA ARG A 215 -32.50 -0.96 -1.98
C ARG A 215 -33.03 0.38 -1.45
N GLY A 216 -32.80 1.49 -2.15
CA GLY A 216 -33.30 2.81 -1.75
C GLY A 216 -32.70 3.30 -0.44
N THR A 217 -31.52 2.79 -0.04
CA THR A 217 -30.80 3.29 1.14
C THR A 217 -30.22 4.65 0.77
N GLU A 218 -30.97 5.71 1.05
CA GLU A 218 -30.56 7.09 0.80
C GLU A 218 -29.21 7.38 1.48
N GLY A 219 -28.24 7.84 0.67
CA GLY A 219 -27.14 8.65 1.18
C GLY A 219 -25.71 8.12 1.12
N LYS A 220 -25.34 7.16 0.25
CA LYS A 220 -23.91 6.75 0.19
C LYS A 220 -23.15 6.93 -1.13
N VAL A 221 -23.73 6.71 -2.31
CA VAL A 221 -23.09 6.99 -3.62
C VAL A 221 -24.19 7.12 -4.67
N GLY A 222 -24.19 8.17 -5.50
CA GLY A 222 -25.18 8.33 -6.58
C GLY A 222 -24.86 7.49 -7.83
N ALA A 223 -25.86 7.17 -8.65
CA ALA A 223 -25.73 6.41 -9.91
C ALA A 223 -24.57 6.88 -10.81
N GLY A 224 -24.38 8.20 -10.90
CA GLY A 224 -23.30 8.81 -11.68
C GLY A 224 -21.91 8.52 -11.11
N GLU A 225 -21.75 8.49 -9.80
CA GLU A 225 -20.48 8.13 -9.15
C GLU A 225 -20.19 6.64 -9.25
N LEU A 226 -21.21 5.78 -9.11
CA LEU A 226 -21.09 4.34 -9.36
C LEU A 226 -20.64 4.03 -10.79
N ARG A 227 -21.16 4.78 -11.77
CA ARG A 227 -20.70 4.69 -13.16
C ARG A 227 -19.23 5.08 -13.30
N ARG A 228 -18.82 6.23 -12.76
CA ARG A 228 -17.41 6.67 -12.78
C ARG A 228 -16.48 5.64 -12.13
N LYS A 229 -16.85 5.09 -10.97
CA LYS A 229 -16.06 4.07 -10.27
C LYS A 229 -15.92 2.79 -11.10
N ARG A 230 -16.97 2.39 -11.83
CA ARG A 230 -16.92 1.26 -12.76
C ARG A 230 -15.98 1.53 -13.94
N ASP A 231 -16.03 2.73 -14.51
CA ASP A 231 -15.17 3.12 -15.63
C ASP A 231 -13.68 3.12 -15.21
N LEU A 232 -13.38 3.61 -13.99
CA LEU A 232 -12.03 3.56 -13.40
C LEU A 232 -11.51 2.12 -13.24
N LEU A 233 -12.34 1.20 -12.74
CA LEU A 233 -11.96 -0.22 -12.62
C LEU A 233 -11.79 -0.89 -14.00
N GLY A 234 -12.62 -0.53 -14.97
CA GLY A 234 -12.49 -1.01 -16.34
C GLY A 234 -11.14 -0.62 -16.96
N SER A 235 -10.73 0.64 -16.78
CA SER A 235 -9.41 1.11 -17.24
C SER A 235 -8.26 0.39 -16.53
N ALA A 236 -8.35 0.20 -15.21
CA ALA A 236 -7.34 -0.50 -14.43
C ALA A 236 -7.20 -1.98 -14.81
N LYS A 237 -8.31 -2.66 -15.16
CA LYS A 237 -8.30 -4.04 -15.68
C LYS A 237 -7.49 -4.14 -16.96
N VAL A 238 -7.81 -3.29 -17.93
CA VAL A 238 -7.13 -3.29 -19.24
C VAL A 238 -5.63 -3.02 -19.06
N GLU A 239 -5.26 -2.08 -18.18
CA GLU A 239 -3.87 -1.78 -17.88
C GLU A 239 -3.15 -2.98 -17.23
N LYS A 240 -3.75 -3.60 -16.21
CA LYS A 240 -3.22 -4.77 -15.53
C LYS A 240 -2.99 -5.93 -16.52
N ASP A 241 -4.00 -6.26 -17.32
CA ASP A 241 -3.94 -7.33 -18.31
C ASP A 241 -2.88 -7.04 -19.38
N GLY A 242 -2.74 -5.77 -19.79
CA GLY A 242 -1.67 -5.32 -20.68
C GLY A 242 -0.29 -5.54 -20.06
N LEU A 243 -0.08 -5.13 -18.81
CA LEU A 243 1.18 -5.32 -18.09
C LEU A 243 1.48 -6.80 -17.82
N GLU A 244 0.47 -7.64 -17.57
CA GLU A 244 0.64 -9.10 -17.44
C GLU A 244 1.08 -9.73 -18.77
N LYS A 245 0.47 -9.35 -19.90
CA LYS A 245 0.91 -9.78 -21.23
C LYS A 245 2.35 -9.35 -21.53
N LEU A 246 2.71 -8.12 -21.17
CA LEU A 246 4.10 -7.63 -21.29
C LEU A 246 5.06 -8.38 -20.36
N ALA A 247 4.60 -8.75 -19.16
CA ALA A 247 5.39 -9.51 -18.22
C ALA A 247 5.75 -10.89 -18.79
N VAL A 248 4.76 -11.56 -19.40
CA VAL A 248 4.92 -12.85 -20.09
C VAL A 248 5.79 -12.71 -21.34
N SER A 249 5.55 -11.70 -22.18
CA SER A 249 6.30 -11.56 -23.45
C SER A 249 7.80 -11.37 -23.23
N LEU A 250 8.23 -10.55 -22.26
CA LEU A 250 9.68 -10.40 -22.01
C LEU A 250 10.27 -11.60 -21.27
N ALA A 251 9.45 -12.41 -20.56
CA ALA A 251 9.93 -13.67 -20.00
C ALA A 251 10.24 -14.68 -21.13
N VAL A 252 9.39 -14.74 -22.15
CA VAL A 252 9.60 -15.57 -23.35
C VAL A 252 10.76 -15.04 -24.20
N LYS A 253 10.90 -13.71 -24.38
CA LYS A 253 12.02 -13.10 -25.11
C LYS A 253 13.39 -13.47 -24.50
N GLY A 254 13.49 -13.52 -23.17
CA GLY A 254 14.69 -13.98 -22.47
C GLY A 254 15.06 -15.45 -22.74
N GLN A 255 14.12 -16.29 -23.17
CA GLN A 255 14.39 -17.67 -23.58
C GLN A 255 14.88 -17.77 -25.03
N TYR A 256 14.47 -16.87 -25.92
CA TYR A 256 14.87 -16.91 -27.34
C TYR A 256 16.26 -16.32 -27.62
N ASN A 257 16.69 -15.28 -26.89
CA ASN A 257 18.10 -14.82 -26.94
C ASN A 257 19.07 -15.76 -26.19
N GLY A 258 18.55 -16.82 -25.55
CA GLY A 258 19.31 -17.83 -24.82
C GLY A 258 19.55 -19.12 -25.62
N SER A 259 19.76 -19.04 -26.94
CA SER A 259 20.21 -20.18 -27.75
C SER A 259 21.66 -20.52 -27.42
N GLY A 260 21.87 -21.13 -26.26
CA GLY A 260 23.17 -21.52 -25.75
C GLY A 260 23.08 -22.05 -24.32
N SER A 261 22.62 -23.30 -24.18
CA SER A 261 22.73 -24.13 -22.98
C SER A 261 21.88 -23.72 -21.77
N GLY A 262 21.08 -24.66 -21.28
CA GLY A 262 20.33 -24.52 -20.04
C GLY A 262 21.26 -24.27 -18.87
N ASN A 263 21.20 -23.07 -18.31
CA ASN A 263 21.71 -22.76 -16.98
C ASN A 263 20.69 -21.88 -16.28
N THR A 264 19.88 -22.52 -15.44
CA THR A 264 19.33 -21.92 -14.23
C THR A 264 20.41 -21.08 -13.56
N ALA A 265 20.14 -19.81 -13.29
CA ALA A 265 21.08 -18.89 -12.65
C ALA A 265 21.73 -19.55 -11.41
N ALA A 266 23.04 -19.78 -11.50
CA ALA A 266 23.83 -20.43 -10.46
C ALA A 266 23.67 -19.71 -9.11
N THR A 267 23.35 -20.47 -8.08
CA THR A 267 23.11 -20.00 -6.72
C THR A 267 24.43 -19.47 -6.11
N GLN A 268 24.39 -18.60 -5.10
CA GLN A 268 25.61 -18.11 -4.41
C GLN A 268 26.48 -19.25 -3.85
N GLN A 269 25.88 -20.41 -3.55
CA GLN A 269 26.58 -21.62 -3.12
C GLN A 269 27.44 -22.22 -4.24
N ASP A 270 27.00 -22.18 -5.50
CA ASP A 270 27.75 -22.66 -6.66
C ASP A 270 28.96 -21.77 -6.97
N LYS A 271 28.82 -20.45 -6.75
CA LYS A 271 29.94 -19.50 -6.85
C LYS A 271 31.00 -19.74 -5.77
N ASN A 272 30.61 -20.11 -4.55
CA ASN A 272 31.57 -20.44 -3.49
C ASN A 272 32.32 -21.76 -3.72
N ALA A 273 31.72 -22.72 -4.44
CA ALA A 273 32.41 -23.94 -4.84
C ALA A 273 33.49 -23.69 -5.91
N LEU A 274 33.31 -22.67 -6.75
CA LEU A 274 34.23 -22.32 -7.84
C LEU A 274 35.31 -21.28 -7.44
N PHE A 275 35.04 -20.42 -6.46
CA PHE A 275 35.94 -19.33 -6.03
C PHE A 275 36.33 -19.36 -4.54
N GLY A 276 35.96 -20.44 -3.83
CA GLY A 276 36.28 -20.60 -2.42
C GLY A 276 37.78 -20.71 -2.13
N PRO A 277 38.20 -20.63 -0.86
CA PRO A 277 39.61 -20.57 -0.45
C PRO A 277 40.49 -21.76 -0.86
N ASN A 278 39.91 -22.82 -1.43
CA ASN A 278 40.57 -24.09 -1.78
C ASN A 278 40.67 -24.36 -3.29
N VAL A 279 40.48 -23.36 -4.16
CA VAL A 279 40.64 -23.53 -5.61
C VAL A 279 42.03 -23.06 -6.04
N ASN A 280 42.89 -24.00 -6.44
CA ASN A 280 44.22 -23.71 -7.00
C ASN A 280 44.09 -22.82 -8.25
N ARG A 281 44.49 -21.55 -8.13
CA ARG A 281 44.53 -20.60 -9.25
C ARG A 281 45.77 -20.87 -10.12
N PRO A 282 45.64 -20.93 -11.47
CA PRO A 282 46.80 -21.00 -12.33
C PRO A 282 47.56 -19.66 -12.37
N SER A 283 48.85 -19.78 -12.64
CA SER A 283 49.91 -18.77 -12.52
C SER A 283 49.60 -17.42 -13.20
N GLY A 284 50.01 -16.35 -12.54
CA GLY A 284 49.67 -14.96 -12.85
C GLY A 284 50.32 -14.41 -14.11
N ARG A 285 49.60 -13.47 -14.74
CA ARG A 285 50.00 -12.65 -15.88
C ARG A 285 51.21 -11.77 -15.53
N VAL A 286 52.28 -11.90 -16.30
CA VAL A 286 53.47 -11.01 -16.24
C VAL A 286 53.21 -9.80 -17.14
N LEU A 287 53.40 -8.59 -16.59
CA LEU A 287 53.29 -7.32 -17.34
C LEU A 287 54.42 -7.25 -18.38
N GLY A 288 54.08 -7.16 -19.67
CA GLY A 288 55.04 -6.96 -20.78
C GLY A 288 55.15 -8.10 -21.79
N ALA A 289 54.46 -9.23 -21.58
CA ALA A 289 54.36 -10.27 -22.62
C ALA A 289 53.39 -9.82 -23.74
N PRO A 290 53.65 -10.13 -25.03
CA PRO A 290 52.67 -9.96 -26.10
C PRO A 290 51.38 -10.62 -25.66
N VAL A 291 50.25 -9.93 -25.80
CA VAL A 291 48.95 -10.47 -25.42
C VAL A 291 48.80 -11.80 -26.16
N PRO A 292 48.69 -12.94 -25.45
CA PRO A 292 48.52 -14.22 -26.14
C PRO A 292 47.24 -14.12 -26.98
N GLU A 293 47.31 -14.62 -28.21
CA GLU A 293 46.16 -14.70 -29.08
C GLU A 293 44.99 -15.36 -28.32
N THR A 294 43.80 -14.80 -28.48
CA THR A 294 42.61 -15.33 -27.80
C THR A 294 42.35 -16.74 -28.35
N ASP A 295 41.89 -17.68 -27.53
CA ASP A 295 41.62 -19.06 -27.98
C ASP A 295 40.75 -19.14 -29.26
N LYS A 296 39.92 -18.11 -29.49
CA LYS A 296 39.09 -17.95 -30.70
C LYS A 296 39.84 -17.52 -31.97
N THR A 297 40.95 -16.81 -31.85
CA THR A 297 41.76 -16.32 -32.99
C THR A 297 42.98 -17.20 -33.25
N ARG A 298 43.38 -18.04 -32.28
CA ARG A 298 44.57 -18.89 -32.35
C ARG A 298 44.48 -20.00 -33.42
N GLU A 299 43.26 -20.43 -33.76
CA GLU A 299 43.02 -21.52 -34.72
C GLU A 299 42.68 -21.00 -36.14
N LEU A 300 42.63 -19.68 -36.33
CA LEU A 300 42.18 -19.06 -37.57
C LEU A 300 43.37 -18.49 -38.35
N ASP A 301 43.40 -18.74 -39.67
CA ASP A 301 44.26 -18.03 -40.62
C ASP A 301 43.85 -16.54 -40.70
N ASN A 302 44.73 -15.68 -41.20
CA ASN A 302 44.51 -14.26 -41.46
C ASN A 302 43.18 -13.99 -42.20
N GLU A 303 42.83 -14.81 -43.19
CA GLU A 303 41.55 -14.69 -43.89
C GLU A 303 40.36 -15.04 -42.98
N GLY A 304 40.51 -16.08 -42.14
CA GLY A 304 39.53 -16.45 -41.11
C GLY A 304 39.38 -15.40 -40.00
N VAL A 305 40.46 -14.71 -39.62
CA VAL A 305 40.43 -13.60 -38.65
C VAL A 305 39.65 -12.41 -39.21
N VAL A 306 39.85 -12.06 -40.50
CA VAL A 306 39.07 -11.00 -41.17
C VAL A 306 37.59 -11.38 -41.25
N GLN A 307 37.29 -12.65 -41.51
CA GLN A 307 35.92 -13.13 -41.57
C GLN A 307 35.25 -13.10 -40.19
N LEU A 308 35.96 -13.51 -39.14
CA LEU A 308 35.52 -13.39 -37.74
C LEU A 308 35.28 -11.92 -37.35
N GLN A 309 36.16 -11.01 -37.75
CA GLN A 309 35.99 -9.58 -37.48
C GLN A 309 34.74 -9.02 -38.16
N LYS A 310 34.47 -9.39 -39.43
CA LYS A 310 33.23 -9.01 -40.12
C LYS A 310 32.00 -9.54 -39.41
N GLN A 311 32.05 -10.79 -38.94
CA GLN A 311 30.95 -11.39 -38.18
C GLN A 311 30.74 -10.66 -36.83
N MET A 312 31.81 -10.34 -36.11
CA MET A 312 31.73 -9.57 -34.87
C MET A 312 31.16 -8.16 -35.09
N MET A 313 31.52 -7.50 -36.20
CA MET A 313 30.91 -6.20 -36.54
C MET A 313 29.41 -6.34 -36.82
N GLN A 314 29.00 -7.40 -37.54
CA GLN A 314 27.59 -7.68 -37.76
C GLN A 314 26.83 -7.96 -36.45
N ASP A 315 27.39 -8.76 -35.55
CA ASP A 315 26.78 -9.05 -34.25
C ASP A 315 26.65 -7.77 -33.40
N GLN A 316 27.67 -6.90 -33.42
CA GLN A 316 27.63 -5.60 -32.75
C GLN A 316 26.56 -4.67 -33.34
N ASP A 317 26.39 -4.64 -34.67
CA ASP A 317 25.35 -3.84 -35.31
C ASP A 317 23.94 -4.33 -34.91
N LEU A 318 23.74 -5.64 -34.78
CA LEU A 318 22.49 -6.25 -34.30
C LEU A 318 22.20 -5.87 -32.84
N ASP A 319 23.22 -5.92 -31.97
CA ASP A 319 23.10 -5.51 -30.56
C ASP A 319 22.73 -4.02 -30.44
N VAL A 320 23.32 -3.16 -31.29
CA VAL A 320 22.98 -1.73 -31.33
C VAL A 320 21.53 -1.52 -31.77
N GLU A 321 21.03 -2.30 -32.73
CA GLU A 321 19.63 -2.22 -33.15
C GLU A 321 18.66 -2.64 -32.02
N GLU A 322 19.03 -3.65 -31.23
CA GLU A 322 18.27 -4.04 -30.04
C GLU A 322 18.28 -2.94 -28.96
N LEU A 323 19.44 -2.36 -28.67
CA LEU A 323 19.55 -1.21 -27.76
C LEU A 323 18.70 -0.03 -28.23
N ALA A 324 18.67 0.24 -29.54
CA ALA A 324 17.83 1.30 -30.10
C ALA A 324 16.32 1.04 -29.91
N LYS A 325 15.88 -0.22 -29.95
CA LYS A 325 14.49 -0.61 -29.65
C LYS A 325 14.15 -0.38 -28.17
N ILE A 326 15.06 -0.73 -27.26
CA ILE A 326 14.89 -0.53 -25.82
C ILE A 326 14.83 0.98 -25.48
N VAL A 327 15.75 1.77 -26.01
CA VAL A 327 15.80 3.22 -25.78
C VAL A 327 14.54 3.92 -26.31
N ARG A 328 14.04 3.51 -27.49
CA ARG A 328 12.76 4.02 -28.02
C ARG A 328 11.59 3.76 -27.07
N ARG A 329 11.49 2.53 -26.56
CA ARG A 329 10.45 2.17 -25.60
C ARG A 329 10.59 2.90 -24.26
N GLN A 330 11.81 3.06 -23.76
CA GLN A 330 12.07 3.80 -22.53
C GLN A 330 11.73 5.29 -22.68
N LYS A 331 12.01 5.87 -23.85
CA LYS A 331 11.59 7.23 -24.20
C LYS A 331 10.07 7.37 -24.22
N GLU A 332 9.36 6.43 -24.87
CA GLU A 332 7.89 6.42 -24.88
C GLU A 332 7.30 6.31 -23.47
N MET A 333 7.83 5.41 -22.64
CA MET A 333 7.42 5.31 -21.23
C MET A 333 7.70 6.59 -20.45
N GLY A 334 8.86 7.22 -20.66
CA GLY A 334 9.22 8.49 -20.02
C GLY A 334 8.28 9.63 -20.41
N LEU A 335 7.92 9.73 -21.69
CA LEU A 335 6.96 10.72 -22.18
C LEU A 335 5.56 10.49 -21.60
N ALA A 336 5.11 9.23 -21.54
CA ALA A 336 3.81 8.90 -20.94
C ALA A 336 3.75 9.22 -19.44
N ILE A 337 4.83 8.95 -18.69
CA ILE A 337 4.93 9.31 -17.27
C ILE A 337 4.93 10.83 -17.10
N HIS A 338 5.67 11.54 -17.94
CA HIS A 338 5.71 13.00 -17.89
C HIS A 338 4.34 13.62 -18.15
N GLY A 339 3.61 13.16 -19.17
CA GLY A 339 2.25 13.65 -19.45
C GLY A 339 1.27 13.37 -18.32
N GLU A 340 1.34 12.21 -17.68
CA GLU A 340 0.53 11.91 -16.49
C GLU A 340 0.88 12.84 -15.32
N LEU A 341 2.16 13.15 -15.11
CA LEU A 341 2.60 14.08 -14.07
C LEU A 341 2.12 15.51 -14.35
N GLU A 342 2.21 15.97 -15.59
CA GLU A 342 1.69 17.28 -15.99
C GLU A 342 0.18 17.39 -15.75
N LEU A 343 -0.58 16.37 -16.15
CA LEU A 343 -2.03 16.31 -15.93
C LEU A 343 -2.37 16.29 -14.44
N GLN A 344 -1.61 15.56 -13.62
CA GLN A 344 -1.77 15.58 -12.16
C GLN A 344 -1.43 16.95 -11.57
N ASN A 345 -0.41 17.63 -12.08
CA ASN A 345 -0.01 18.95 -11.63
C ASN A 345 -1.09 19.99 -11.98
N GLU A 346 -1.70 19.88 -13.16
CA GLU A 346 -2.84 20.70 -13.55
C GLU A 346 -4.07 20.46 -12.65
N MET A 347 -4.40 19.20 -12.37
CA MET A 347 -5.48 18.87 -11.44
C MET A 347 -5.21 19.43 -10.03
N LEU A 348 -3.97 19.34 -9.54
CA LEU A 348 -3.60 19.90 -8.25
C LEU A 348 -3.74 21.43 -8.21
N LYS A 349 -3.36 22.13 -9.29
CA LYS A 349 -3.59 23.59 -9.40
C LYS A 349 -5.06 23.96 -9.35
N ARG A 350 -5.92 23.23 -10.08
CA ARG A 350 -7.39 23.46 -10.03
C ARG A 350 -7.96 23.22 -8.63
N VAL A 351 -7.49 22.18 -7.94
CA VAL A 351 -7.87 21.92 -6.55
C VAL A 351 -7.42 23.06 -5.62
N ASP A 352 -6.21 23.58 -5.80
CA ASP A 352 -5.70 24.71 -5.02
C ASP A 352 -6.53 26.00 -5.24
N GLU A 353 -6.88 26.29 -6.50
CA GLU A 353 -7.77 27.40 -6.84
C GLU A 353 -9.17 27.26 -6.21
N ASP A 354 -9.72 26.06 -6.23
CA ASP A 354 -11.01 25.74 -5.62
C ASP A 354 -10.95 25.86 -4.09
N VAL A 355 -9.87 25.38 -3.46
CA VAL A 355 -9.60 25.56 -2.02
C VAL A 355 -9.51 27.04 -1.68
N GLY A 356 -8.80 27.84 -2.48
CA GLY A 356 -8.75 29.29 -2.32
C GLY A 356 -10.12 29.96 -2.46
N ARG A 357 -10.96 29.52 -3.40
CA ARG A 357 -12.33 30.03 -3.57
C ARG A 357 -13.21 29.67 -2.37
N VAL A 358 -13.13 28.43 -1.88
CA VAL A 358 -13.87 27.99 -0.68
C VAL A 358 -13.38 28.74 0.56
N GLY A 359 -12.07 28.94 0.71
CA GLY A 359 -11.47 29.73 1.79
C GLY A 359 -12.01 31.16 1.83
N ARG A 360 -12.07 31.84 0.69
CA ARG A 360 -12.69 33.19 0.59
C ARG A 360 -14.17 33.18 0.96
N LYS A 361 -14.94 32.17 0.52
CA LYS A 361 -16.36 32.05 0.89
C LYS A 361 -16.53 31.83 2.40
N ILE A 362 -15.69 31.00 3.02
CA ILE A 362 -15.68 30.76 4.46
C ILE A 362 -15.32 32.04 5.22
N GLU A 363 -14.33 32.83 4.76
CA GLU A 363 -13.98 34.09 5.39
C GLU A 363 -15.14 35.09 5.36
N VAL A 364 -15.84 35.19 4.23
CA VAL A 364 -17.05 36.02 4.10
C VAL A 364 -18.15 35.53 5.05
N ALA A 365 -18.37 34.21 5.12
CA ALA A 365 -19.34 33.63 6.05
C ALA A 365 -18.96 33.94 7.52
N LYS A 366 -17.68 33.81 7.88
CA LYS A 366 -17.17 34.15 9.22
C LYS A 366 -17.38 35.62 9.56
N LYS A 367 -17.13 36.54 8.62
CA LYS A 367 -17.40 37.99 8.78
C LYS A 367 -18.88 38.29 8.97
N ARG A 368 -19.78 37.52 8.34
CA ARG A 368 -21.24 37.68 8.53
C ARG A 368 -21.70 37.14 9.88
N VAL A 369 -21.19 35.99 10.31
CA VAL A 369 -21.49 35.41 11.63
C VAL A 369 -21.03 36.35 12.76
N GLY A 370 -19.83 36.91 12.66
CA GLY A 370 -19.33 37.88 13.65
C GLY A 370 -20.01 39.25 13.67
N LYS A 371 -20.97 39.50 12.76
CA LYS A 371 -21.85 40.69 12.82
C LYS A 371 -23.22 40.37 13.43
N ILE A 372 -23.53 39.09 13.62
CA ILE A 372 -24.81 38.59 14.13
C ILE A 372 -24.69 38.19 15.62
N SER A 373 -23.47 37.85 16.08
CA SER A 373 -23.08 37.95 17.50
C SER A 373 -22.61 39.36 17.81
#